data_AF-G3I0Z3-F1
#
_entry.id   AF-G3I0Z3-F1
#
_cell.length_a   1.000
_cell.length_b   1.000
_cell.length_c   1.000
_cell.angle_alpha   90.00
_cell.angle_beta   90.00
_cell.angle_gamma   90.00
#
_symmetry.space_group_name_H-M   'P 1'
#
loop_
_entity.id
_entity.type
_entity.pdbx_description
1 polymer ?
#
loop_
_entity_poly.entity_id
_entity_poly.type
_entity_poly.pdbx_seq_one_letter_code
_entity_poly.pdbx_strand_id
1 'polypeptide(L)'
;VQVGDQLETVFLLSGNDPAIHLYKENEELHQFEEQPVENLFPELTNLTSSVLWLDVRNLPGSSRRLSALGCQSGYVRVAHVDQKNREILQTWTVLQDGPISRVIVFSLSSPDALNFYSAFTFPFVV
;
A
#
# COMPACT_ATOMS: atom_id res chain seq x y z
N VAL A 1 -9.16 -8.44 -1.07
CA VAL A 1 -8.72 -8.06 -2.42
C VAL A 1 -9.72 -8.61 -3.41
N GLN A 2 -10.01 -7.88 -4.49
CA GLN A 2 -10.89 -8.40 -5.54
C GLN A 2 -10.09 -9.34 -6.44
N VAL A 3 -10.48 -10.61 -6.51
CA VAL A 3 -9.90 -11.63 -7.40
C VAL A 3 -11.03 -12.18 -8.27
N GLY A 4 -11.04 -11.79 -9.55
CA GLY A 4 -12.21 -12.01 -10.41
C GLY A 4 -13.44 -11.31 -9.85
N ASP A 5 -14.53 -12.07 -9.66
CA ASP A 5 -15.78 -11.57 -9.08
C ASP A 5 -15.89 -11.78 -7.56
N GLN A 6 -14.86 -12.35 -6.92
CA GLN A 6 -14.86 -12.65 -5.49
C GLN A 6 -13.98 -11.70 -4.67
N LEU A 7 -14.43 -11.44 -3.44
CA LEU A 7 -13.64 -10.76 -2.42
C LEU A 7 -12.93 -11.80 -1.57
N GLU A 8 -11.60 -11.80 -1.65
CA GLU A 8 -10.77 -12.72 -0.89
C GLU A 8 -10.02 -11.99 0.23
N THR A 9 -9.84 -12.70 1.35
CA THR A 9 -8.98 -12.24 2.44
C THR A 9 -7.56 -12.75 2.21
N VAL A 10 -6.60 -11.84 2.30
CA VAL A 10 -5.17 -12.16 2.16
C VAL A 10 -4.39 -11.45 3.25
N PHE A 11 -3.24 -12.01 3.60
CA PHE A 11 -2.29 -11.38 4.52
C PHE A 11 -1.08 -10.88 3.75
N LEU A 12 -0.62 -9.67 4.09
CA LEU A 12 0.63 -9.11 3.61
C LEU A 12 1.58 -9.00 4.80
N LEU A 13 2.73 -9.63 4.71
CA LEU A 13 3.74 -9.67 5.76
C LEU A 13 5.06 -9.17 5.22
N SER A 14 5.75 -8.31 5.96
CA SER A 14 7.14 -7.95 5.66
C SER A 14 8.08 -8.64 6.65
N GLY A 15 9.24 -9.03 6.16
CA GLY A 15 10.30 -9.68 6.93
C GLY A 15 11.52 -8.77 7.10
N ASN A 16 12.68 -9.41 7.29
CA ASN A 16 13.99 -8.74 7.33
C ASN A 16 14.69 -8.73 5.96
N ASP A 17 13.92 -8.92 4.90
CA ASP A 17 14.34 -8.93 3.52
C ASP A 17 13.60 -7.83 2.74
N PRO A 18 14.11 -7.40 1.56
CA PRO A 18 13.49 -6.35 0.77
C PRO A 18 12.28 -6.89 -0.02
N ALA A 19 11.33 -7.52 0.67
CA ALA A 19 10.13 -8.10 0.10
C ALA A 19 8.91 -7.96 1.02
N ILE A 20 7.74 -8.11 0.40
CA ILE A 20 6.45 -8.29 1.08
C ILE A 20 5.89 -9.62 0.60
N HIS A 21 5.59 -10.50 1.54
CA HIS A 21 5.05 -11.84 1.32
C HIS A 21 3.53 -11.80 1.37
N LEU A 22 2.90 -12.36 0.34
CA LEU A 22 1.45 -12.47 0.25
C LEU A 22 1.04 -13.89 0.65
N TYR A 23 0.18 -14.02 1.65
CA TYR A 23 -0.43 -15.29 2.02
C TYR A 23 -1.91 -15.28 1.68
N LYS A 24 -2.35 -16.29 0.93
CA LYS A 24 -3.75 -16.49 0.53
C LYS A 24 -4.23 -17.85 1.02
N GLU A 25 -5.51 -17.94 1.38
CA GLU A 25 -6.13 -19.19 1.77
C GLU A 25 -6.22 -20.16 0.59
N ASN A 26 -5.79 -21.39 0.82
CA ASN A 26 -6.04 -22.53 -0.02
C ASN A 26 -7.21 -23.32 0.60
N GLU A 27 -8.41 -23.16 0.02
CA GLU A 27 -9.64 -23.77 0.53
C GLU A 27 -9.59 -25.30 0.55
N GLU A 28 -8.87 -25.92 -0.39
CA GLU A 28 -8.75 -27.38 -0.49
C GLU A 28 -7.91 -27.96 0.65
N LEU A 29 -6.90 -27.21 1.10
CA LEU A 29 -5.96 -27.64 2.13
C LEU A 29 -6.25 -27.01 3.50
N HIS A 30 -7.26 -26.13 3.59
CA HIS A 30 -7.63 -25.36 4.78
C HIS A 30 -6.41 -24.66 5.46
N GLN A 31 -5.50 -24.14 4.64
CA GLN A 31 -4.26 -23.49 5.10
C GLN A 31 -3.96 -22.24 4.28
N PHE A 32 -3.15 -21.34 4.85
CA PHE A 32 -2.63 -20.19 4.10
C PHE A 32 -1.31 -20.55 3.43
N GLU A 33 -1.20 -20.25 2.15
CA GLU A 33 0.01 -20.49 1.36
C GLU A 33 0.57 -19.19 0.82
N GLU A 34 1.90 -19.13 0.75
CA GLU A 34 2.59 -18.00 0.15
C GLU A 34 2.37 -18.00 -1.36
N GLN A 35 2.02 -16.83 -1.89
CA GLN A 35 1.79 -16.59 -3.31
C GLN A 35 2.65 -15.42 -3.77
N PRO A 36 3.04 -15.36 -5.06
CA PRO A 36 3.76 -14.22 -5.59
C PRO A 36 2.95 -12.93 -5.42
N VAL A 37 3.55 -11.95 -4.73
CA VAL A 37 2.87 -10.71 -4.36
C VAL A 37 2.49 -9.89 -5.60
N GLU A 38 3.30 -9.94 -6.65
CA GLU A 38 3.10 -9.25 -7.94
C GLU A 38 1.78 -9.61 -8.63
N ASN A 39 1.22 -10.79 -8.35
CA ASN A 39 -0.02 -11.26 -8.97
C ASN A 39 -1.23 -10.42 -8.55
N LEU A 40 -1.21 -9.88 -7.33
CA LEU A 40 -2.30 -9.07 -6.76
C LEU A 40 -1.84 -7.65 -6.41
N PHE A 41 -0.55 -7.46 -6.17
CA PHE A 41 0.09 -6.25 -5.69
C PHE A 41 1.39 -5.94 -6.45
N PRO A 42 1.29 -5.55 -7.74
CA PRO A 42 2.46 -5.22 -8.55
C PRO A 42 3.30 -4.09 -7.95
N GLU A 43 2.70 -3.19 -7.18
CA GLU A 43 3.37 -2.05 -6.55
C GLU A 43 4.27 -2.40 -5.36
N LEU A 44 4.13 -3.61 -4.81
CA LEU A 44 4.86 -4.09 -3.63
C LEU A 44 6.13 -4.87 -4.01
N THR A 45 6.59 -4.72 -5.26
CA THR A 45 7.79 -5.36 -5.82
C THR A 45 8.95 -4.37 -5.94
N ASN A 46 10.13 -4.87 -6.28
CA ASN A 46 11.33 -4.05 -6.55
C ASN A 46 11.64 -3.08 -5.39
N LEU A 47 11.65 -3.63 -4.18
CA LEU A 47 12.02 -2.91 -2.97
C LEU A 47 13.53 -3.04 -2.77
N THR A 48 14.14 -2.00 -2.21
CA THR A 48 15.59 -1.94 -1.98
C THR A 48 15.96 -2.16 -0.52
N SER A 49 14.96 -2.27 0.36
CA SER A 49 15.11 -2.34 1.81
C SER A 49 13.83 -2.92 2.43
N SER A 50 13.97 -3.55 3.60
CA SER A 50 12.86 -4.14 4.37
C SER A 50 11.79 -3.11 4.71
N VAL A 51 10.52 -3.49 4.54
CA VAL A 51 9.38 -2.61 4.78
C VAL A 51 9.00 -2.70 6.26
N LEU A 52 8.99 -1.56 6.93
CA LEU A 52 8.63 -1.48 8.35
C LEU A 52 7.16 -1.14 8.55
N TRP A 53 6.55 -0.47 7.57
CA TRP A 53 5.13 -0.13 7.62
C TRP A 53 4.51 -0.15 6.21
N LEU A 54 3.29 -0.65 6.13
CA LEU A 54 2.47 -0.70 4.92
C LEU A 54 1.04 -0.24 5.26
N ASP A 55 0.50 0.69 4.49
CA ASP A 55 -0.92 1.07 4.54
C ASP A 55 -1.52 0.95 3.14
N VAL A 56 -2.59 0.16 3.02
CA VAL A 56 -3.28 -0.10 1.75
C VAL A 56 -4.73 0.31 1.88
N ARG A 57 -5.17 1.20 1.00
CA ARG A 57 -6.51 1.80 1.02
C ARG A 57 -7.17 1.71 -0.34
N ASN A 58 -8.33 1.06 -0.38
CA ASN A 58 -9.20 1.08 -1.56
C ASN A 58 -9.88 2.45 -1.68
N LEU A 59 -9.94 2.98 -2.89
CA LEU A 59 -10.64 4.23 -3.17
C LEU A 59 -12.14 3.95 -3.40
N PRO A 60 -13.04 4.60 -2.64
CA PRO A 60 -14.47 4.32 -2.71
C PRO A 60 -15.03 4.58 -4.12
N GLY A 61 -15.94 3.72 -4.56
CA GLY A 61 -16.59 3.86 -5.87
C GLY A 61 -15.70 3.53 -7.08
N SER A 62 -14.54 2.91 -6.86
CA SER A 62 -13.63 2.53 -7.95
C SER A 62 -12.93 1.19 -7.68
N SER A 63 -12.30 0.61 -8.71
CA SER A 63 -11.36 -0.52 -8.57
C SER A 63 -9.95 -0.07 -8.19
N ARG A 64 -9.77 1.19 -7.76
CA ARG A 64 -8.44 1.76 -7.51
C ARG A 64 -8.05 1.63 -6.05
N ARG A 65 -6.75 1.59 -5.78
CA ARG A 65 -6.20 1.65 -4.43
C ARG A 65 -4.96 2.53 -4.36
N LEU A 66 -4.71 3.02 -3.16
CA LEU A 66 -3.44 3.62 -2.76
C LEU A 66 -2.73 2.67 -1.82
N SER A 67 -1.47 2.40 -2.10
CA SER A 67 -0.58 1.61 -1.25
C SER A 67 0.60 2.50 -0.88
N ALA A 68 0.84 2.69 0.41
CA ALA A 68 1.97 3.45 0.93
C ALA A 68 2.85 2.53 1.79
N LEU A 69 4.15 2.54 1.53
CA LEU A 69 5.13 1.76 2.28
C LEU A 69 6.26 2.66 2.79
N GLY A 70 6.79 2.31 3.95
CA GLY A 70 7.97 2.91 4.57
C GLY A 70 9.00 1.84 4.90
N CYS A 71 10.25 2.07 4.51
CA CYS A 71 11.34 1.12 4.67
C CYS A 71 12.32 1.50 5.79
N GLN A 72 13.11 0.51 6.21
CA GLN A 72 14.20 0.69 7.16
C GLN A 72 15.28 1.68 6.69
N SER A 73 15.50 1.78 5.38
CA SER A 73 16.45 2.72 4.76
C SER A 73 15.98 4.19 4.74
N GLY A 74 14.77 4.49 5.21
CA GLY A 74 14.15 5.81 5.02
C GLY A 74 13.42 5.98 3.68
N TYR A 75 13.45 4.96 2.81
CA TYR A 75 12.70 4.99 1.56
C TYR A 75 11.18 4.91 1.82
N VAL A 76 10.43 5.84 1.24
CA VAL A 76 8.97 5.85 1.23
C VAL A 76 8.51 5.76 -0.21
N ARG A 77 7.51 4.91 -0.47
CA ARG A 77 6.83 4.83 -1.76
C ARG A 77 5.32 4.89 -1.55
N VAL A 78 4.65 5.69 -2.36
CA VAL A 78 3.20 5.66 -2.52
C VAL A 78 2.90 5.26 -3.95
N ALA A 79 1.97 4.32 -4.15
CA ALA A 79 1.54 3.88 -5.45
C ALA A 79 0.01 3.95 -5.57
N HIS A 80 -0.45 4.46 -6.70
CA HIS A 80 -1.84 4.44 -7.11
C HIS A 80 -2.02 3.35 -8.16
N VAL A 81 -2.92 2.41 -7.91
CA VAL A 81 -3.03 1.16 -8.67
C VAL A 81 -4.47 0.92 -9.08
N ASP A 82 -4.67 0.45 -10.31
CA ASP A 82 -5.93 -0.15 -10.73
C ASP A 82 -5.90 -1.66 -10.43
N GLN A 83 -6.73 -2.10 -9.49
CA GLN A 83 -6.78 -3.49 -9.05
C GLN A 83 -7.37 -4.41 -10.12
N LYS A 84 -8.21 -3.89 -11.02
CA LYS A 84 -8.86 -4.71 -12.06
C LYS A 84 -7.85 -5.11 -13.13
N ASN A 85 -7.10 -4.13 -13.62
CA ASN A 85 -6.07 -4.35 -14.65
C ASN A 85 -4.73 -4.79 -14.06
N ARG A 86 -4.55 -4.67 -12.74
CA ARG A 86 -3.29 -4.93 -12.02
C ARG A 86 -2.16 -4.07 -12.56
N GLU A 87 -2.46 -2.79 -12.73
CA GLU A 87 -1.52 -1.81 -13.29
C GLU A 87 -1.27 -0.66 -12.32
N ILE A 88 0.00 -0.27 -12.23
CA ILE A 88 0.42 0.89 -11.45
C ILE A 88 0.16 2.13 -12.30
N LEU A 89 -0.82 2.94 -11.88
CA LEU A 89 -1.19 4.18 -12.55
C LEU A 89 -0.18 5.29 -12.24
N GLN A 90 0.31 5.33 -11.00
CA GLN A 90 1.28 6.33 -10.57
C GLN A 90 2.09 5.86 -9.37
N THR A 91 3.35 6.30 -9.29
CA THR A 91 4.24 6.05 -8.16
C THR A 91 4.92 7.35 -7.73
N TRP A 92 4.99 7.59 -6.43
CA TRP A 92 5.74 8.66 -5.81
C TRP A 92 6.72 8.08 -4.82
N THR A 93 7.91 8.66 -4.75
CA THR A 93 8.99 8.18 -3.88
C THR A 93 9.70 9.34 -3.21
N VAL A 94 10.08 9.15 -1.95
CA VAL A 94 10.95 10.07 -1.21
C VAL A 94 11.92 9.25 -0.34
N LEU A 95 13.11 9.79 -0.11
CA LEU A 95 14.11 9.21 0.78
C LEU A 95 14.27 10.13 1.99
N GLN A 96 14.11 9.57 3.19
CA GLN A 96 14.32 10.25 4.46
C GLN A 96 15.65 9.82 5.08
N ASP A 97 16.14 10.63 6.02
CA ASP A 97 17.45 10.42 6.66
C ASP A 97 17.47 9.28 7.70
N GLY A 98 16.34 8.62 7.95
CA GLY A 98 16.24 7.53 8.92
C GLY A 98 15.07 6.57 8.68
N PRO A 99 15.00 5.47 9.45
CA PRO A 99 13.99 4.43 9.26
C PRO A 99 12.55 4.95 9.38
N ILE A 100 11.68 4.54 8.45
CA ILE A 100 10.27 4.94 8.47
C ILE A 100 9.51 4.02 9.41
N SER A 101 9.17 4.52 10.60
CA SER A 101 8.44 3.75 11.60
C SER A 101 6.94 3.63 11.31
N ARG A 102 6.38 4.59 10.55
CA ARG A 102 4.94 4.61 10.22
C ARG A 102 4.66 5.44 8.97
N VAL A 103 3.75 4.94 8.13
CA VAL A 103 3.15 5.70 7.02
C VAL A 103 1.64 5.47 7.01
N ILE A 104 0.84 6.53 6.83
CA ILE A 104 -0.62 6.41 6.88
C ILE A 104 -1.23 7.18 5.72
N VAL A 105 -2.14 6.55 4.99
CA VAL A 105 -3.00 7.17 4.00
C VAL A 105 -4.35 7.48 4.65
N PHE A 106 -4.65 8.76 4.81
CA PHE A 106 -5.95 9.20 5.30
C PHE A 106 -6.81 9.75 4.17
N SER A 107 -8.11 9.50 4.26
CA SER A 107 -9.09 10.15 3.39
C SER A 107 -9.46 11.49 4.00
N LEU A 108 -9.36 12.55 3.22
CA LEU A 108 -10.02 13.81 3.52
C LEU A 108 -11.47 13.69 3.04
N SER A 109 -12.29 12.90 3.74
CA SER A 109 -13.74 13.05 3.59
C SER A 109 -14.08 14.47 4.00
N SER A 110 -14.74 15.25 3.13
CA SER A 110 -15.31 16.53 3.53
C SER A 110 -16.71 16.30 4.08
N PRO A 111 -16.94 16.50 5.39
CA PRO A 111 -18.23 16.99 5.85
C PRO A 111 -18.31 18.52 5.72
N ASP A 112 -17.19 19.24 5.75
CA ASP A 112 -17.17 20.71 5.72
C ASP A 112 -15.93 21.25 4.97
N ALA A 113 -16.08 21.49 3.67
CA ALA A 113 -15.15 22.32 2.89
C ALA A 113 -15.35 23.83 3.14
N LEU A 114 -15.80 24.20 4.35
CA LEU A 114 -15.96 25.58 4.81
C LEU A 114 -15.40 25.68 6.23
N ASN A 115 -14.11 26.04 6.34
CA ASN A 115 -13.47 26.81 7.44
C ASN A 115 -11.98 26.52 7.69
N PHE A 116 -11.26 25.83 6.80
CA PHE A 116 -9.79 25.77 6.89
C PHE A 116 -9.06 26.17 5.60
N TYR A 117 -9.68 27.03 4.78
CA TYR A 117 -8.92 27.87 3.84
C TYR A 117 -8.18 28.96 4.64
N SER A 118 -7.09 28.60 5.35
CA SER A 118 -5.97 29.49 5.71
C SER A 118 -4.99 28.84 6.72
N ALA A 119 -4.34 27.74 6.34
CA ALA A 119 -3.06 27.20 6.86
C ALA A 119 -3.16 25.68 6.62
N PHE A 120 -2.43 25.04 5.72
CA PHE A 120 -0.99 25.03 5.58
C PHE A 120 -0.66 24.76 4.12
N THR A 121 0.27 25.55 3.58
CA THR A 121 1.19 25.11 2.52
C THR A 121 1.65 23.70 2.85
N PHE A 122 1.57 22.78 1.90
CA PHE A 122 2.16 21.44 2.00
C PHE A 122 3.48 21.46 2.77
N PRO A 123 3.59 20.64 3.82
CA PRO A 123 4.85 19.99 4.07
C PRO A 123 4.58 18.48 4.10
N PHE A 124 5.25 17.76 3.20
CA PHE A 124 5.67 16.42 3.56
C PHE A 124 6.56 16.59 4.80
N VAL A 125 6.00 16.37 5.99
CA VAL A 125 6.78 16.32 7.21
C VAL A 125 7.26 14.89 7.36
N VAL A 126 8.59 14.77 7.39
CA VAL A 126 9.37 13.58 7.74
C VAL A 126 9.20 13.26 9.21
#